data_AF-A0A9W6CMP4-F1
#
_entry.id   AF-A0A9W6CMP4-F1
#
_cell.length_a   1.000
_cell.length_b   1.000
_cell.length_c   1.000
_cell.angle_alpha   90.00
_cell.angle_beta   90.00
_cell.angle_gamma   90.00
#
_symmetry.space_group_name_H-M   'P 1'
#
loop_
_entity.id
_entity.type
_entity.pdbx_description
1 polymer ?
#
loop_
_entity_poly.entity_id
_entity_poly.type
_entity_poly.pdbx_seq_one_letter_code
_entity_poly.pdbx_strand_id
1 'polypeptide(L)'
;MKDGKRRPDIRAIYGGVPLVVEVQLAATQIPIIVQREDFYDELAYRLLWLTWNFQPPLTEGRLLSSFEDIFYSHNKNLFSMDDETVSLSRQIGEVILRVFWKGGDGWLSRLVKLSELNWLSSGRAFAVAPVPHWNEDFLVRWRAATGGHGTQWPERGVLLAELAAQLTSPDIDSRELKDTDDLINCLLSLLDGRPVGSQQKNIVELLNTFLGVEPRYRFARVVRRFAELCGRQEALSTRSVQTKLRTALAAPQDDPASLTGRIVLRLFPDIFARRAIDADNASAS
;
A
#
# COMPACT_ATOMS: atom_id res chain seq x y z
N MET A 1 20.94 30.92 5.78
CA MET A 1 22.24 30.46 6.31
C MET A 1 23.02 29.84 5.17
N LYS A 2 24.35 30.03 5.13
CA LYS A 2 25.24 29.46 4.11
C LYS A 2 25.38 27.96 4.39
N ASP A 3 24.97 27.08 3.48
CA ASP A 3 25.28 25.66 3.61
C ASP A 3 26.04 25.16 2.39
N GLY A 4 27.17 24.51 2.66
CA GLY A 4 28.11 24.00 1.66
C GLY A 4 27.39 23.09 0.68
N LYS A 5 27.64 23.32 -0.62
CA LYS A 5 27.13 22.50 -1.73
C LYS A 5 27.23 21.01 -1.37
N ARG A 6 26.11 20.38 -1.02
CA ARG A 6 26.02 18.93 -0.91
C ARG A 6 26.33 18.40 -2.30
N ARG A 7 27.51 17.79 -2.44
CA ARG A 7 27.95 17.19 -3.70
C ARG A 7 27.55 15.72 -3.66
N PRO A 8 26.85 15.22 -4.67
CA PRO A 8 26.64 13.80 -4.82
C PRO A 8 27.95 13.10 -5.12
N ASP A 9 28.00 11.78 -4.89
CA ASP A 9 29.14 10.97 -5.30
C ASP A 9 29.31 10.99 -6.83
N ILE A 10 28.21 10.90 -7.57
CA ILE A 10 28.19 11.04 -9.02
C ILE A 10 27.05 11.97 -9.45
N ARG A 11 27.34 12.85 -10.40
CA ARG A 11 26.35 13.64 -11.14
C ARG A 11 26.52 13.43 -12.63
N ALA A 12 25.42 13.15 -13.32
CA ALA A 12 25.38 12.93 -14.75
C ALA A 12 24.12 13.58 -15.37
N ILE A 13 24.07 13.60 -16.70
CA ILE A 13 22.83 13.85 -17.46
C ILE A 13 22.45 12.52 -18.10
N TYR A 14 21.23 12.05 -17.82
CA TYR A 14 20.73 10.78 -18.33
C TYR A 14 19.34 10.96 -18.93
N GLY A 15 19.20 10.68 -20.23
CA GLY A 15 17.94 10.93 -20.96
C GLY A 15 17.51 12.40 -20.93
N GLY A 16 18.47 13.34 -20.91
CA GLY A 16 18.20 14.78 -20.81
C GLY A 16 17.84 15.29 -19.41
N VAL A 17 17.75 14.40 -18.42
CA VAL A 17 17.40 14.73 -17.03
C VAL A 17 18.65 14.60 -16.15
N PRO A 18 18.90 15.53 -15.20
CA PRO A 18 19.97 15.37 -14.22
C PRO A 18 19.79 14.09 -13.41
N LEU A 19 20.83 13.26 -13.34
CA LEU A 19 20.89 12.06 -12.52
C LEU A 19 21.97 12.23 -11.46
N VAL A 20 21.61 11.89 -10.23
CA VAL A 20 22.51 11.77 -9.10
C VAL A 20 22.58 10.31 -8.67
N VAL A 21 23.81 9.84 -8.43
CA VAL A 21 24.05 8.56 -7.77
C VAL A 21 24.73 8.82 -6.43
N GLU A 22 24.20 8.21 -5.38
CA GLU A 22 24.76 8.25 -4.03
C GLU A 22 25.14 6.82 -3.63
N VAL A 23 26.41 6.61 -3.30
CA VAL A 23 26.97 5.29 -3.00
C VAL A 23 27.03 5.11 -1.49
N GLN A 24 26.13 4.27 -0.97
CA GLN A 24 26.01 3.98 0.45
C GLN A 24 26.84 2.73 0.79
N LEU A 25 28.04 2.95 1.35
CA LEU A 25 28.98 1.88 1.73
C LEU A 25 28.76 1.34 3.16
N ALA A 26 28.09 2.10 4.03
CA ALA A 26 27.86 1.76 5.44
C ALA A 26 26.47 2.21 5.90
N ALA A 27 26.12 2.10 7.18
CA ALA A 27 24.88 2.72 7.68
C ALA A 27 25.04 4.25 7.77
N THR A 28 24.09 5.00 7.21
CA THR A 28 23.99 6.48 7.37
C THR A 28 22.82 6.81 8.30
N GLN A 29 22.90 7.93 9.01
CA GLN A 29 21.77 8.39 9.83
C GLN A 29 20.57 8.76 8.96
N ILE A 30 19.38 8.27 9.32
CA ILE A 30 18.12 8.48 8.59
C ILE A 30 17.88 9.96 8.20
N PRO A 31 18.08 10.95 9.08
CA PRO A 31 17.88 12.35 8.72
C PRO A 31 18.75 12.82 7.54
N ILE A 32 19.93 12.23 7.34
CA ILE A 32 20.82 12.58 6.23
C ILE A 32 20.25 12.04 4.91
N ILE A 33 19.69 10.82 4.92
CA ILE A 33 19.05 10.20 3.76
C ILE A 33 17.85 11.06 3.36
N VAL A 34 16.94 11.32 4.29
CA VAL A 34 15.71 12.13 4.05
C VAL A 34 16.07 13.51 3.50
N GLN A 35 17.00 14.23 4.13
CA GLN A 35 17.38 15.57 3.64
C GLN A 35 18.05 15.56 2.27
N ARG A 36 18.71 14.46 1.87
CA ARG A 36 19.26 14.33 0.51
C ARG A 36 18.16 14.07 -0.50
N GLU A 37 17.22 13.19 -0.17
CA GLU A 37 16.06 12.91 -1.01
C GLU A 37 15.23 14.18 -1.23
N ASP A 38 14.86 14.90 -0.17
CA ASP A 38 14.10 16.15 -0.27
C ASP A 38 14.81 17.17 -1.17
N PHE A 39 16.13 17.33 -0.99
CA PHE A 39 16.93 18.25 -1.80
C PHE A 39 16.93 17.90 -3.30
N TYR A 40 17.02 16.62 -3.65
CA TYR A 40 17.04 16.20 -5.04
C TYR A 40 15.63 16.21 -5.66
N ASP A 41 14.61 15.89 -4.88
CA ASP A 41 13.20 15.99 -5.28
C ASP A 41 12.84 17.46 -5.61
N GLU A 42 13.23 18.42 -4.77
CA GLU A 42 13.02 19.87 -5.00
C GLU A 42 13.67 20.37 -6.30
N LEU A 43 14.79 19.76 -6.69
CA LEU A 43 15.53 20.11 -7.90
C LEU A 43 15.10 19.31 -9.14
N ALA A 44 14.09 18.44 -9.00
CA ALA A 44 13.62 17.51 -10.03
C ALA A 44 14.76 16.64 -10.60
N TYR A 45 15.70 16.24 -9.74
CA TYR A 45 16.78 15.34 -10.11
C TYR A 45 16.30 13.89 -10.02
N ARG A 46 16.79 13.06 -10.93
CA ARG A 46 16.73 11.61 -10.73
C ARG A 46 17.74 11.21 -9.67
N LEU A 47 17.34 10.32 -8.78
CA LEU A 47 18.16 9.79 -7.71
C LEU A 47 18.26 8.27 -7.82
N LEU A 48 19.49 7.77 -7.76
CA LEU A 48 19.81 6.36 -7.60
C LEU A 48 20.68 6.18 -6.36
N TRP A 49 20.10 5.64 -5.29
CA TRP A 49 20.91 5.10 -4.20
C TRP A 49 21.53 3.77 -4.62
N LEU A 50 22.82 3.60 -4.35
CA LEU A 50 23.59 2.43 -4.73
C LEU A 50 24.37 1.88 -3.54
N THR A 51 24.30 0.57 -3.30
CA THR A 51 25.17 -0.11 -2.33
C THR A 51 26.34 -0.80 -3.04
N TRP A 52 27.34 -1.22 -2.27
CA TRP A 52 28.45 -2.05 -2.77
C TRP A 52 28.46 -3.40 -2.07
N ASN A 53 28.53 -4.49 -2.84
CA ASN A 53 28.53 -5.88 -2.35
C ASN A 53 27.41 -6.17 -1.33
N PHE A 54 26.20 -5.66 -1.58
CA PHE A 54 25.09 -5.91 -0.66
C PHE A 54 24.77 -7.40 -0.59
N GLN A 55 24.66 -7.89 0.64
CA GLN A 55 24.21 -9.24 0.95
C GLN A 55 22.92 -9.14 1.76
N PRO A 56 21.78 -9.62 1.23
CA PRO A 56 20.55 -9.61 1.98
C PRO A 56 20.66 -10.48 3.23
N PRO A 57 20.05 -10.09 4.35
CA PRO A 57 19.97 -10.95 5.51
C PRO A 57 19.26 -12.26 5.17
N LEU A 58 19.68 -13.37 5.81
CA LEU A 58 18.94 -14.63 5.80
C LEU A 58 17.53 -14.40 6.35
N THR A 59 16.56 -15.23 5.96
CA THR A 59 15.08 -15.12 6.02
C THR A 59 14.41 -14.48 7.27
N GLU A 60 15.13 -14.18 8.34
CA GLU A 60 14.62 -13.55 9.57
C GLU A 60 15.38 -12.28 10.01
N GLY A 61 16.48 -11.92 9.34
CA GLY A 61 17.26 -10.73 9.68
C GLY A 61 16.63 -9.44 9.14
N ARG A 62 16.56 -8.40 9.98
CA ARG A 62 16.17 -7.06 9.55
C ARG A 62 17.29 -6.41 8.74
N LEU A 63 16.93 -5.61 7.74
CA LEU A 63 17.87 -4.68 7.13
C LEU A 63 18.38 -3.70 8.20
N LEU A 64 19.58 -3.19 8.01
CA LEU A 64 19.99 -1.98 8.72
C LEU A 64 19.02 -0.85 8.35
N SER A 65 18.58 -0.06 9.34
CA SER A 65 17.50 0.94 9.15
C SER A 65 17.78 1.89 7.98
N SER A 66 19.03 2.30 7.77
CA SER A 66 19.41 3.14 6.64
C SER A 66 19.20 2.49 5.27
N PHE A 67 19.41 1.17 5.16
CA PHE A 67 19.10 0.42 3.93
C PHE A 67 17.62 0.15 3.79
N GLU A 68 16.90 0.03 4.91
CA GLU A 68 15.44 -0.08 4.92
C GLU A 68 14.78 1.20 4.36
N ASP A 69 15.21 2.39 4.80
CA ASP A 69 14.70 3.65 4.27
C ASP A 69 14.96 3.81 2.77
N ILE A 70 16.20 3.54 2.32
CA ILE A 70 16.54 3.53 0.90
C ILE A 70 15.67 2.54 0.13
N PHE A 71 15.49 1.34 0.67
CA PHE A 71 14.66 0.29 0.07
C PHE A 71 13.22 0.76 -0.12
N TYR A 72 12.61 1.34 0.91
CA TYR A 72 11.24 1.85 0.82
C TYR A 72 11.13 3.09 -0.08
N SER A 73 12.12 3.99 -0.08
CA SER A 73 12.12 5.18 -0.96
C SER A 73 12.23 4.81 -2.45
N HIS A 74 12.91 3.70 -2.78
CA HIS A 74 13.07 3.16 -4.13
C HIS A 74 12.00 2.11 -4.49
N ASN A 75 10.77 2.30 -4.00
CA ASN A 75 9.63 1.43 -4.31
C ASN A 75 9.91 -0.05 -3.97
N LYS A 76 10.51 -0.33 -2.82
CA LYS A 76 10.93 -1.68 -2.36
C LYS A 76 11.96 -2.34 -3.29
N ASN A 77 12.90 -1.54 -3.79
CA ASN A 77 14.08 -2.01 -4.53
C ASN A 77 15.34 -1.53 -3.81
N LEU A 78 16.38 -2.37 -3.76
CA LEU A 78 17.72 -1.94 -3.36
C LEU A 78 18.69 -2.26 -4.50
N PHE A 79 19.44 -1.25 -4.95
CA PHE A 79 20.40 -1.40 -6.04
C PHE A 79 21.81 -1.56 -5.49
N SER A 80 22.56 -2.54 -6.01
CA SER A 80 23.95 -2.77 -5.65
C SER A 80 24.82 -2.94 -6.88
N MET A 81 26.08 -2.54 -6.76
CA MET A 81 27.16 -3.03 -7.61
C MET A 81 28.06 -4.00 -6.82
N ASP A 82 28.81 -4.80 -7.57
CA ASP A 82 29.77 -5.82 -7.18
C ASP A 82 30.78 -6.00 -8.33
N ASP A 83 31.80 -6.84 -8.16
CA ASP A 83 32.82 -7.04 -9.20
C ASP A 83 32.25 -7.64 -10.50
N GLU A 84 31.17 -8.45 -10.40
CA GLU A 84 30.48 -9.04 -11.55
C GLU A 84 29.79 -7.97 -12.40
N THR A 85 28.97 -7.14 -11.77
CA THR A 85 28.23 -6.04 -12.42
C THR A 85 29.19 -5.02 -13.04
N VAL A 86 30.32 -4.70 -12.39
CA VAL A 86 31.37 -3.83 -12.96
C VAL A 86 31.99 -4.45 -14.20
N SER A 87 32.36 -5.72 -14.14
CA SER A 87 32.98 -6.43 -15.27
C SER A 87 32.03 -6.50 -16.46
N LEU A 88 30.77 -6.85 -16.21
CA LEU A 88 29.74 -6.92 -17.23
C LEU A 88 29.41 -5.53 -17.81
N SER A 89 29.41 -4.49 -16.97
CA SER A 89 29.22 -3.11 -17.44
C SER A 89 30.29 -2.68 -18.43
N ARG A 90 31.56 -3.00 -18.14
CA ARG A 90 32.69 -2.72 -19.03
C ARG A 90 32.60 -3.49 -20.34
N GLN A 91 32.15 -4.75 -20.29
CA GLN A 91 31.98 -5.58 -21.47
C GLN A 91 30.85 -5.10 -22.38
N ILE A 92 29.70 -4.71 -21.80
CA ILE A 92 28.51 -4.30 -22.56
C ILE A 92 28.60 -2.82 -22.99
N GLY A 93 29.38 -2.00 -22.29
CA GLY A 93 29.43 -0.55 -22.52
C GLY A 93 28.23 0.18 -21.91
N GLU A 94 27.55 -0.43 -20.94
CA GLU A 94 26.38 0.12 -20.27
C GLU A 94 26.42 -0.22 -18.78
N VAL A 95 25.94 0.67 -17.92
CA VAL A 95 25.89 0.39 -16.47
C VAL A 95 24.90 -0.73 -16.19
N ILE A 96 25.41 -1.82 -15.62
CA ILE A 96 24.64 -2.94 -15.09
C ILE A 96 24.64 -2.85 -13.57
N LEU A 97 23.46 -3.04 -12.99
CA LEU A 97 23.22 -3.06 -11.55
C LEU A 97 22.60 -4.40 -11.16
N ARG A 98 22.82 -4.81 -9.92
CA ARG A 98 22.00 -5.86 -9.30
C ARG A 98 20.88 -5.18 -8.53
N VAL A 99 19.64 -5.55 -8.81
CA VAL A 99 18.49 -5.12 -8.01
C VAL A 99 18.05 -6.24 -7.09
N PHE A 100 17.75 -5.89 -5.83
CA PHE A 100 17.20 -6.76 -4.80
C PHE A 100 15.79 -6.32 -4.43
N TRP A 101 14.89 -7.27 -4.23
CA TRP A 101 13.53 -7.04 -3.74
C TRP A 101 13.06 -8.21 -2.87
N LYS A 102 12.00 -8.01 -2.08
CA LYS A 102 11.37 -9.09 -1.31
C LYS A 102 10.36 -9.84 -2.18
N GLY A 103 10.40 -11.17 -2.19
CA GLY A 103 9.42 -12.02 -2.86
C GLY A 103 9.28 -13.38 -2.16
N GLY A 104 8.04 -13.83 -1.95
CA GLY A 104 7.76 -15.02 -1.15
C GLY A 104 8.34 -14.87 0.27
N ASP A 105 9.05 -15.90 0.72
CA ASP A 105 9.70 -15.96 2.04
C ASP A 105 11.15 -15.43 2.02
N GLY A 106 11.56 -14.62 1.04
CA GLY A 106 12.97 -14.20 0.96
C GLY A 106 13.28 -13.01 0.06
N TRP A 107 14.59 -12.81 -0.12
CA TRP A 107 15.16 -11.83 -1.03
C TRP A 107 15.43 -12.46 -2.39
N LEU A 108 14.96 -11.78 -3.43
CA LEU A 108 15.21 -12.11 -4.83
C LEU A 108 16.18 -11.08 -5.41
N SER A 109 16.93 -11.45 -6.45
CA SER A 109 17.77 -10.52 -7.18
C SER A 109 17.86 -10.84 -8.67
N ARG A 110 18.14 -9.82 -9.48
CA ARG A 110 18.47 -9.95 -10.91
C ARG A 110 19.37 -8.81 -11.38
N LEU A 111 20.05 -9.01 -12.49
CA LEU A 111 20.81 -7.96 -13.16
C LEU A 111 19.86 -7.09 -14.01
N VAL A 112 20.07 -5.78 -14.00
CA VAL A 112 19.31 -4.79 -14.76
C VAL A 112 20.24 -3.75 -15.34
N LYS A 113 19.92 -3.25 -16.53
CA LYS A 113 20.61 -2.11 -17.14
C LYS A 113 20.10 -0.80 -16.55
N LEU A 114 20.94 0.24 -16.55
CA LEU A 114 20.49 1.59 -16.19
C LEU A 114 19.33 2.07 -17.08
N SER A 115 19.29 1.65 -18.36
CA SER A 115 18.19 1.94 -19.29
C SER A 115 16.89 1.19 -19.03
N GLU A 116 16.93 0.14 -18.23
CA GLU A 116 15.74 -0.62 -17.84
C GLU A 116 15.09 -0.08 -16.56
N LEU A 117 15.71 0.92 -15.91
CA LEU A 117 15.15 1.52 -14.70
C LEU A 117 13.95 2.40 -15.03
N ASN A 118 12.94 2.28 -14.18
CA ASN A 118 11.80 3.18 -14.12
C ASN A 118 12.04 4.25 -13.06
N TRP A 119 11.31 5.36 -13.17
CA TRP A 119 11.49 6.52 -12.29
C TRP A 119 10.15 6.90 -11.68
N LEU A 120 10.10 7.01 -10.35
CA LEU A 120 8.96 7.54 -9.65
C LEU A 120 8.74 9.02 -9.99
N SER A 121 7.58 9.58 -9.66
CA SER A 121 7.32 11.03 -9.81
C SER A 121 8.29 11.88 -8.99
N SER A 122 8.83 11.35 -7.88
CA SER A 122 9.91 11.98 -7.11
C SER A 122 11.29 11.90 -7.79
N GLY A 123 11.44 11.12 -8.86
CA GLY A 123 12.73 10.91 -9.52
C GLY A 123 13.56 9.76 -8.96
N ARG A 124 13.09 9.03 -7.95
CA ARG A 124 13.78 7.83 -7.42
C ARG A 124 13.63 6.64 -8.36
N ALA A 125 14.69 5.84 -8.50
CA ALA A 125 14.71 4.69 -9.40
C ALA A 125 13.98 3.46 -8.83
N PHE A 126 13.39 2.64 -9.71
CA PHE A 126 12.94 1.28 -9.38
C PHE A 126 13.03 0.37 -10.63
N ALA A 127 13.27 -0.93 -10.44
CA ALA A 127 13.39 -1.89 -11.55
C ALA A 127 12.41 -3.06 -11.48
N VAL A 128 11.89 -3.34 -10.28
CA VAL A 128 10.85 -4.34 -10.03
C VAL A 128 9.73 -3.61 -9.31
N ALA A 129 8.55 -3.54 -9.94
CA ALA A 129 7.38 -3.07 -9.21
C ALA A 129 7.12 -4.06 -8.06
N PRO A 130 6.91 -3.57 -6.82
CA PRO A 130 6.58 -4.48 -5.73
C PRO A 130 5.29 -5.22 -6.10
N VAL A 131 5.25 -6.51 -5.78
CA VAL A 131 4.00 -7.26 -5.85
C VAL A 131 3.02 -6.52 -4.92
N PRO A 132 1.87 -6.03 -5.43
CA PRO A 132 0.88 -5.39 -4.57
C PRO A 132 0.57 -6.33 -3.42
N HIS A 133 0.34 -5.79 -2.23
CA HIS A 133 -0.10 -6.65 -1.14
C HIS A 133 -1.36 -7.38 -1.61
N TRP A 134 -1.54 -8.65 -1.23
CA TRP A 134 -2.64 -9.48 -1.74
C TRP A 134 -4.00 -8.75 -1.70
N ASN A 135 -4.24 -8.00 -0.62
CA ASN A 135 -5.45 -7.21 -0.43
C ASN A 135 -5.57 -6.04 -1.42
N GLU A 136 -4.47 -5.37 -1.78
CA GLU A 136 -4.49 -4.28 -2.77
C GLU A 136 -4.86 -4.82 -4.15
N ASP A 137 -4.19 -5.90 -4.59
CA ASP A 137 -4.50 -6.57 -5.84
C ASP A 137 -5.94 -7.11 -5.86
N PHE A 138 -6.36 -7.73 -4.75
CA PHE A 138 -7.72 -8.21 -4.57
C PHE A 138 -8.74 -7.07 -4.74
N LEU A 139 -8.53 -5.93 -4.09
CA LEU A 139 -9.46 -4.79 -4.18
C LEU A 139 -9.46 -4.13 -5.57
N VAL A 140 -8.35 -4.20 -6.33
CA VAL A 140 -8.32 -3.78 -7.73
C VAL A 140 -9.18 -4.70 -8.59
N ARG A 141 -9.00 -6.01 -8.48
CA ARG A 141 -9.81 -6.99 -9.21
C ARG A 141 -11.28 -6.95 -8.79
N TRP A 142 -11.56 -6.76 -7.50
CA TRP A 142 -12.90 -6.56 -6.99
C TRP A 142 -13.59 -5.35 -7.61
N ARG A 143 -12.90 -4.19 -7.68
CA ARG A 143 -13.43 -3.01 -8.36
C ARG A 143 -13.67 -3.26 -9.85
N ALA A 144 -12.76 -3.94 -10.55
CA ALA A 144 -12.93 -4.28 -11.96
C ALA A 144 -14.14 -5.19 -12.21
N ALA A 145 -14.44 -6.10 -11.29
CA ALA A 145 -15.62 -6.97 -11.32
C ALA A 145 -16.92 -6.27 -10.85
N THR A 146 -16.84 -5.04 -10.36
CA THR A 146 -17.98 -4.34 -9.74
C THR A 146 -18.56 -3.28 -10.67
N GLY A 147 -19.80 -3.50 -11.12
CA GLY A 147 -20.56 -2.56 -11.93
C GLY A 147 -21.53 -1.70 -11.10
N GLY A 148 -22.42 -0.96 -11.77
CA GLY A 148 -23.41 -0.10 -11.08
C GLY A 148 -24.46 -0.85 -10.24
N HIS A 149 -24.59 -2.17 -10.41
CA HIS A 149 -25.53 -3.02 -9.68
C HIS A 149 -24.83 -4.02 -8.73
N GLY A 150 -23.57 -3.78 -8.41
CA GLY A 150 -22.76 -4.65 -7.55
C GLY A 150 -21.77 -5.50 -8.35
N THR A 151 -21.14 -6.42 -7.64
CA THR A 151 -20.08 -7.29 -8.16
C THR A 151 -20.69 -8.45 -8.95
N GLN A 152 -20.28 -8.58 -10.21
CA GLN A 152 -20.95 -9.46 -11.18
C GLN A 152 -20.49 -10.93 -11.05
N TRP A 153 -21.35 -11.85 -11.46
CA TRP A 153 -20.95 -13.24 -11.73
C TRP A 153 -20.33 -13.35 -13.13
N PRO A 154 -19.30 -14.20 -13.33
CA PRO A 154 -18.78 -15.19 -12.38
C PRO A 154 -17.68 -14.71 -11.43
N GLU A 155 -17.13 -13.52 -11.65
CA GLU A 155 -15.95 -13.00 -10.96
C GLU A 155 -16.16 -12.90 -9.44
N ARG A 156 -17.37 -12.52 -9.01
CA ARG A 156 -17.77 -12.49 -7.59
C ARG A 156 -17.50 -13.81 -6.88
N GLY A 157 -17.84 -14.94 -7.50
CA GLY A 157 -17.66 -16.26 -6.89
C GLY A 157 -16.18 -16.61 -6.71
N VAL A 158 -15.37 -16.34 -7.75
CA VAL A 158 -13.91 -16.56 -7.72
C VAL A 158 -13.25 -15.72 -6.63
N LEU A 159 -13.58 -14.44 -6.56
CA LEU A 159 -13.01 -13.53 -5.57
C LEU A 159 -13.43 -13.89 -4.14
N LEU A 160 -14.69 -14.26 -3.90
CA LEU A 160 -15.12 -14.67 -2.56
C LEU A 160 -14.44 -15.97 -2.11
N ALA A 161 -14.21 -16.92 -3.01
CA ALA A 161 -13.47 -18.15 -2.71
C ALA A 161 -12.00 -17.86 -2.36
N GLU A 162 -11.36 -16.95 -3.10
CA GLU A 162 -10.01 -16.50 -2.82
C GLU A 162 -9.91 -15.80 -1.45
N LEU A 163 -10.85 -14.91 -1.14
CA LEU A 163 -10.94 -14.26 0.17
C LEU A 163 -11.11 -15.29 1.29
N ALA A 164 -11.94 -16.31 1.10
CA ALA A 164 -12.11 -17.38 2.08
C ALA A 164 -10.80 -18.16 2.34
N ALA A 165 -10.06 -18.50 1.28
CA ALA A 165 -8.76 -19.17 1.38
C ALA A 165 -7.74 -18.34 2.19
N GLN A 166 -7.81 -17.01 2.09
CA GLN A 166 -6.91 -16.09 2.79
C GLN A 166 -7.21 -15.91 4.27
N LEU A 167 -8.37 -16.39 4.74
CA LEU A 167 -8.75 -16.35 6.15
C LEU A 167 -8.30 -17.60 6.92
N THR A 168 -7.56 -18.53 6.27
CA THR A 168 -6.95 -19.73 6.88
C THR A 168 -7.92 -20.57 7.72
N SER A 169 -9.19 -20.65 7.29
CA SER A 169 -10.21 -21.48 7.93
C SER A 169 -10.91 -22.30 6.85
N PRO A 170 -10.59 -23.59 6.70
CA PRO A 170 -11.08 -24.41 5.58
C PRO A 170 -12.61 -24.63 5.54
N ASP A 171 -13.36 -24.20 6.56
CA ASP A 171 -14.79 -24.47 6.70
C ASP A 171 -15.71 -23.25 6.63
N ILE A 172 -15.28 -22.12 6.05
CA ILE A 172 -16.20 -20.96 5.88
C ILE A 172 -17.27 -21.33 4.84
N ASP A 173 -18.49 -21.61 5.30
CA ASP A 173 -19.63 -21.85 4.42
C ASP A 173 -19.97 -20.58 3.62
N SER A 174 -20.33 -20.75 2.34
CA SER A 174 -20.94 -19.70 1.51
C SER A 174 -22.06 -18.90 2.20
N ARG A 175 -22.80 -19.52 3.13
CA ARG A 175 -23.84 -18.87 3.95
C ARG A 175 -23.27 -17.87 4.96
N GLU A 176 -22.04 -18.06 5.41
CA GLU A 176 -21.34 -17.16 6.34
C GLU A 176 -20.79 -15.92 5.63
N LEU A 177 -20.56 -16.00 4.32
CA LEU A 177 -20.15 -14.86 3.48
C LEU A 177 -21.35 -14.08 2.92
N LYS A 178 -22.55 -14.31 3.45
CA LYS A 178 -23.76 -13.57 3.06
C LYS A 178 -23.59 -12.08 3.35
N ASP A 179 -23.92 -11.25 2.36
CA ASP A 179 -23.79 -9.78 2.37
C ASP A 179 -22.34 -9.26 2.46
N THR A 180 -21.33 -10.14 2.34
CA THR A 180 -19.90 -9.74 2.35
C THR A 180 -19.58 -8.82 1.16
N ASP A 181 -20.15 -9.09 -0.01
CA ASP A 181 -19.97 -8.24 -1.19
C ASP A 181 -20.58 -6.85 -1.01
N ASP A 182 -21.76 -6.76 -0.39
CA ASP A 182 -22.36 -5.48 -0.02
C ASP A 182 -21.47 -4.71 0.97
N LEU A 183 -20.91 -5.41 1.96
CA LEU A 183 -19.99 -4.81 2.92
C LEU A 183 -18.73 -4.29 2.21
N ILE A 184 -18.08 -5.10 1.37
CA ILE A 184 -16.89 -4.69 0.62
C ILE A 184 -17.20 -3.45 -0.24
N ASN A 185 -18.31 -3.46 -0.97
CA ASN A 185 -18.74 -2.34 -1.79
C ASN A 185 -19.06 -1.09 -0.96
N CYS A 186 -19.66 -1.24 0.22
CA CYS A 186 -19.89 -0.13 1.15
C CYS A 186 -18.57 0.48 1.66
N LEU A 187 -17.60 -0.35 2.08
CA LEU A 187 -16.31 0.12 2.58
C LEU A 187 -15.48 0.77 1.47
N LEU A 188 -15.48 0.19 0.27
CA LEU A 188 -14.88 0.79 -0.92
C LEU A 188 -15.50 2.15 -1.25
N SER A 189 -16.83 2.27 -1.11
CA SER A 189 -17.51 3.56 -1.32
C SER A 189 -17.05 4.62 -0.33
N LEU A 190 -16.89 4.25 0.95
CA LEU A 190 -16.38 5.15 1.97
C LEU A 190 -14.93 5.57 1.71
N LEU A 191 -14.09 4.62 1.30
CA LEU A 191 -12.71 4.87 0.93
C LEU A 191 -12.61 5.84 -0.27
N ASP A 192 -13.31 5.51 -1.36
CA ASP A 192 -13.25 6.25 -2.63
C ASP A 192 -14.03 7.58 -2.57
N GLY A 193 -14.92 7.76 -1.57
CA GLY A 193 -15.74 8.96 -1.41
C GLY A 193 -16.89 9.08 -2.41
N ARG A 194 -17.16 8.01 -3.17
CA ARG A 194 -18.27 7.89 -4.12
C ARG A 194 -18.83 6.47 -4.08
N PRO A 195 -20.10 6.26 -4.43
CA PRO A 195 -20.68 4.93 -4.48
C PRO A 195 -19.94 3.96 -5.42
N VAL A 196 -19.65 2.77 -4.93
CA VAL A 196 -19.05 1.62 -5.63
C VAL A 196 -20.06 0.48 -5.56
N GLY A 197 -20.32 -0.21 -6.67
CA GLY A 197 -21.30 -1.30 -6.70
C GLY A 197 -22.76 -0.84 -6.60
N SER A 198 -23.03 0.44 -6.86
CA SER A 198 -24.34 1.04 -6.57
C SER A 198 -24.69 2.19 -7.52
N GLN A 199 -25.98 2.37 -7.79
CA GLN A 199 -26.53 3.49 -8.56
C GLN A 199 -26.88 4.72 -7.70
N GLN A 200 -26.62 4.66 -6.39
CA GLN A 200 -26.84 5.82 -5.52
C GLN A 200 -25.94 6.98 -5.94
N LYS A 201 -26.38 8.22 -5.70
CA LYS A 201 -25.67 9.40 -6.21
C LYS A 201 -24.51 9.83 -5.32
N ASN A 202 -24.59 9.53 -4.03
CA ASN A 202 -23.64 9.98 -3.02
C ASN A 202 -23.57 8.99 -1.84
N ILE A 203 -22.61 9.24 -0.95
CA ILE A 203 -22.36 8.39 0.23
C ILE A 203 -23.55 8.38 1.20
N VAL A 204 -24.30 9.47 1.33
CA VAL A 204 -25.47 9.55 2.22
C VAL A 204 -26.57 8.59 1.75
N GLU A 205 -26.92 8.64 0.47
CA GLU A 205 -27.88 7.72 -0.15
C GLU A 205 -27.43 6.26 -0.06
N LEU A 206 -26.14 6.00 -0.30
CA LEU A 206 -25.57 4.66 -0.15
C LEU A 206 -25.70 4.14 1.29
N LEU A 207 -25.30 4.93 2.29
CA LEU A 207 -25.40 4.54 3.70
C LEU A 207 -26.87 4.34 4.13
N ASN A 208 -27.79 5.19 3.66
CA ASN A 208 -29.22 5.03 3.94
C ASN A 208 -29.77 3.71 3.37
N THR A 209 -29.38 3.35 2.15
CA THR A 209 -29.79 2.09 1.51
C THR A 209 -29.14 0.89 2.21
N PHE A 210 -27.83 0.96 2.49
CA PHE A 210 -27.09 -0.11 3.16
C PHE A 210 -27.66 -0.40 4.56
N LEU A 211 -27.80 0.64 5.39
CA LEU A 211 -28.40 0.56 6.74
C LEU A 211 -29.93 0.50 6.71
N GLY A 212 -30.55 0.32 5.55
CA GLY A 212 -31.98 0.02 5.42
C GLY A 212 -32.30 -1.47 5.44
N VAL A 213 -31.28 -2.33 5.41
CA VAL A 213 -31.42 -3.77 5.32
C VAL A 213 -31.01 -4.38 6.67
N GLU A 214 -31.97 -4.95 7.39
CA GLU A 214 -31.78 -5.45 8.76
C GLU A 214 -30.63 -6.47 8.91
N PRO A 215 -30.44 -7.46 7.99
CA PRO A 215 -29.26 -8.34 8.02
C PRO A 215 -27.90 -7.62 8.06
N ARG A 216 -27.82 -6.40 7.54
CA ARG A 216 -26.59 -5.59 7.49
C ARG A 216 -26.37 -4.77 8.75
N TYR A 217 -27.30 -4.77 9.71
CA TYR A 217 -27.16 -4.02 10.96
C TYR A 217 -25.95 -4.46 11.77
N ARG A 218 -25.57 -5.75 11.67
CA ARG A 218 -24.35 -6.30 12.29
C ARG A 218 -23.07 -5.58 11.88
N PHE A 219 -23.07 -4.89 10.73
CA PHE A 219 -21.94 -4.14 10.21
C PHE A 219 -21.89 -2.67 10.65
N ALA A 220 -22.91 -2.16 11.33
CA ALA A 220 -23.06 -0.72 11.59
C ALA A 220 -21.86 -0.12 12.35
N ARG A 221 -21.31 -0.86 13.33
CA ARG A 221 -20.13 -0.44 14.09
C ARG A 221 -18.90 -0.31 13.20
N VAL A 222 -18.62 -1.31 12.36
CA VAL A 222 -17.44 -1.28 11.48
C VAL A 222 -17.59 -0.23 10.39
N VAL A 223 -18.78 -0.09 9.79
CA VAL A 223 -19.07 0.93 8.78
C VAL A 223 -18.92 2.34 9.35
N ARG A 224 -19.47 2.61 10.53
CA ARG A 224 -19.27 3.91 11.22
C ARG A 224 -17.80 4.18 11.44
N ARG A 225 -17.08 3.20 12.01
CA ARG A 225 -15.66 3.38 12.33
C ARG A 225 -14.80 3.60 11.09
N PHE A 226 -15.06 2.85 10.03
CA PHE A 226 -14.36 2.99 8.75
C PHE A 226 -14.64 4.35 8.11
N ALA A 227 -15.89 4.80 8.13
CA ALA A 227 -16.27 6.13 7.63
C ALA A 227 -15.55 7.26 8.38
N GLU A 228 -15.41 7.17 9.70
CA GLU A 228 -14.60 8.12 10.49
C GLU A 228 -13.13 8.13 10.04
N LEU A 229 -12.54 6.95 9.87
CA LEU A 229 -11.13 6.78 9.45
C LEU A 229 -10.88 7.30 8.02
N CYS A 230 -11.88 7.23 7.15
CA CYS A 230 -11.84 7.78 5.79
C CYS A 230 -12.26 9.26 5.70
N GLY A 231 -12.49 9.95 6.82
CA GLY A 231 -12.86 11.37 6.81
C GLY A 231 -14.26 11.64 6.26
N ARG A 232 -15.24 10.77 6.54
CA ARG A 232 -16.64 10.89 6.06
C ARG A 232 -17.61 11.37 7.13
N GLN A 233 -17.16 12.23 8.05
CA GLN A 233 -17.95 12.73 9.18
C GLN A 233 -19.24 13.44 8.73
N GLU A 234 -19.20 14.21 7.63
CA GLU A 234 -20.36 14.92 7.11
C GLU A 234 -21.50 13.97 6.73
N ALA A 235 -21.19 12.87 6.03
CA ALA A 235 -22.18 11.86 5.66
C ALA A 235 -22.79 11.19 6.91
N LEU A 236 -21.97 10.90 7.92
CA LEU A 236 -22.43 10.36 9.21
C LEU A 236 -23.27 11.36 10.01
N SER A 237 -23.03 12.67 9.86
CA SER A 237 -23.77 13.73 10.55
C SER A 237 -25.17 13.98 9.98
N THR A 238 -25.45 13.45 8.77
CA THR A 238 -26.75 13.61 8.13
C THR A 238 -27.84 12.90 8.95
N ARG A 239 -28.92 13.62 9.30
CA ARG A 239 -29.99 13.14 10.18
C ARG A 239 -30.58 11.78 9.79
N SER A 240 -30.75 11.52 8.49
CA SER A 240 -31.28 10.24 7.99
C SER A 240 -30.33 9.07 8.29
N VAL A 241 -29.02 9.29 8.09
CA VAL A 241 -27.97 8.30 8.34
C VAL A 241 -27.84 8.08 9.84
N GLN A 242 -27.80 9.14 10.65
CA GLN A 242 -27.76 9.02 12.11
C GLN A 242 -28.93 8.19 12.66
N THR A 243 -30.14 8.42 12.12
CA THR A 243 -31.34 7.68 12.55
C THR A 243 -31.20 6.20 12.26
N LYS A 244 -30.81 5.83 11.03
CA LYS A 244 -30.59 4.43 10.64
C LYS A 244 -29.43 3.80 11.38
N LEU A 245 -28.33 4.53 11.57
CA LEU A 245 -27.17 4.04 12.28
C LEU A 245 -27.48 3.77 13.75
N ARG A 246 -28.26 4.64 14.42
CA ARG A 246 -28.72 4.41 15.79
C ARG A 246 -29.57 3.15 15.90
N THR A 247 -30.50 2.95 14.96
CA THR A 247 -31.32 1.73 14.91
C THR A 247 -30.45 0.49 14.68
N ALA A 248 -29.53 0.55 13.71
CA ALA A 248 -28.67 -0.57 13.38
C ALA A 248 -27.70 -0.94 14.51
N LEU A 249 -27.12 0.06 15.20
CA LEU A 249 -26.23 -0.14 16.35
C LEU A 249 -26.92 -0.74 17.58
N ALA A 250 -28.25 -0.74 17.64
CA ALA A 250 -29.00 -1.43 18.70
C ALA A 250 -29.08 -2.95 18.49
N ALA A 251 -28.81 -3.44 17.27
CA ALA A 251 -28.71 -4.86 16.98
C ALA A 251 -27.33 -5.41 17.35
N PRO A 252 -27.17 -6.75 17.52
CA PRO A 252 -25.85 -7.38 17.71
C PRO A 252 -24.85 -6.95 16.65
N GLN A 253 -23.63 -6.60 17.06
CA GLN A 253 -22.59 -6.04 16.19
C GLN A 253 -21.42 -7.01 16.03
N ASP A 254 -20.94 -7.16 14.81
CA ASP A 254 -19.72 -7.90 14.51
C ASP A 254 -18.50 -7.19 15.10
N ASP A 255 -17.58 -7.95 15.69
CA ASP A 255 -16.35 -7.48 16.33
C ASP A 255 -15.10 -7.89 15.52
N PRO A 256 -13.89 -7.45 15.91
CA PRO A 256 -12.66 -7.82 15.20
C PRO A 256 -12.37 -9.34 15.13
N ALA A 257 -12.89 -10.14 16.07
CA ALA A 257 -12.70 -11.59 16.11
C ALA A 257 -13.71 -12.35 15.24
N SER A 258 -14.86 -11.73 14.93
CA SER A 258 -15.84 -12.27 14.00
C SER A 258 -15.27 -12.48 12.58
N LEU A 259 -15.94 -13.29 11.76
CA LEU A 259 -15.58 -13.47 10.35
C LEU A 259 -15.49 -12.11 9.62
N THR A 260 -16.45 -11.22 9.86
CA THR A 260 -16.48 -9.88 9.29
C THR A 260 -15.30 -9.03 9.74
N GLY A 261 -14.96 -9.06 11.03
CA GLY A 261 -13.79 -8.36 11.55
C GLY A 261 -12.50 -8.82 10.87
N ARG A 262 -12.32 -10.13 10.73
CA ARG A 262 -11.17 -10.72 10.03
C ARG A 262 -11.11 -10.34 8.55
N ILE A 263 -12.25 -10.36 7.84
CA ILE A 263 -12.33 -9.90 6.44
C ILE A 263 -11.87 -8.44 6.33
N VAL A 264 -12.43 -7.55 7.16
CA VAL A 264 -12.16 -6.12 7.08
C VAL A 264 -10.70 -5.81 7.40
N LEU A 265 -10.13 -6.43 8.44
CA LEU A 265 -8.73 -6.26 8.80
C LEU A 265 -7.77 -6.83 7.75
N ARG A 266 -8.16 -7.92 7.06
CA ARG A 266 -7.36 -8.51 5.99
C ARG A 266 -7.39 -7.67 4.72
N LEU A 267 -8.53 -7.07 4.38
CA LEU A 267 -8.71 -6.26 3.18
C LEU A 267 -8.16 -4.83 3.33
N PHE A 268 -8.31 -4.23 4.52
CA PHE A 268 -7.99 -2.83 4.76
C PHE A 268 -7.04 -2.62 5.95
N PRO A 269 -5.89 -3.31 6.03
CA PRO A 269 -5.00 -3.25 7.20
C PRO A 269 -4.56 -1.82 7.52
N ASP A 270 -4.22 -1.02 6.50
CA ASP A 270 -3.66 0.33 6.68
C ASP A 270 -4.67 1.35 7.22
N ILE A 271 -5.97 1.16 6.93
CA ILE A 271 -7.03 2.05 7.41
C ILE A 271 -7.12 1.98 8.94
N PHE A 272 -6.91 0.79 9.50
CA PHE A 272 -6.93 0.58 10.95
C PHE A 272 -5.56 0.76 11.61
N ALA A 273 -4.46 0.56 10.88
CA ALA A 273 -3.09 0.74 11.37
C ALA A 273 -2.71 2.21 11.62
N ARG A 274 -3.33 3.17 10.90
CA ARG A 274 -3.08 4.62 11.06
C ARG A 274 -3.28 5.17 12.48
N ARG A 275 -3.86 4.40 13.41
CA ARG A 275 -4.03 4.82 14.81
C ARG A 275 -2.93 4.37 15.77
N ALA A 276 -2.05 3.43 15.41
CA ALA A 276 -0.97 3.03 16.30
C ALA A 276 0.11 4.13 16.38
N ILE A 277 0.42 4.76 15.24
CA ILE A 277 1.45 5.80 15.15
C ILE A 277 0.98 7.11 15.82
N ASP A 278 -0.30 7.48 15.66
CA ASP A 278 -0.85 8.70 16.29
C ASP A 278 -1.04 8.56 17.82
N ALA A 279 -1.31 7.33 18.30
CA ALA A 279 -1.44 7.06 19.74
C ALA A 279 -0.07 7.00 20.46
N ASP A 280 0.96 6.50 19.79
CA ASP A 280 2.35 6.53 20.29
C ASP A 280 2.92 7.95 20.29
N ASN A 281 2.61 8.77 19.28
CA ASN A 281 3.05 10.17 19.25
C ASN A 281 2.33 11.05 20.29
N ALA A 282 1.07 10.76 20.59
CA ALA A 282 0.30 11.48 21.61
C ALA A 282 0.65 11.08 23.06
N SER A 283 1.28 9.91 23.26
CA SER A 283 1.79 9.47 24.57
C SER A 283 3.27 9.80 24.80
N ALA A 284 3.98 10.23 23.76
CA ALA A 284 5.34 10.76 23.81
C ALA A 284 5.41 12.31 23.81
N SER A 285 4.26 12.99 23.94
CA SER A 285 4.13 14.45 24.03
C SER A 285 3.84 14.93 25.45
#